data_AF-A6TQR5-F1
#
_entry.id   AF-A6TQR5-F1
#
_cell.length_a   1.000
_cell.length_b   1.000
_cell.length_c   1.000
_cell.angle_alpha   90.00
_cell.angle_beta   90.00
_cell.angle_gamma   90.00
#
_symmetry.space_group_name_H-M   'P 1'
#
loop_
_entity.id
_entity.type
_entity.pdbx_description
1 polymer ?
#
loop_
_entity_poly.entity_id
_entity_poly.type
_entity_poly.pdbx_seq_one_letter_code
_entity_poly.pdbx_strand_id
1 'polypeptide(L)'
;MKKVKIYKGYDSFQQNLDGTYVCGGAYDSFQENPDGTYVCGGAYDSFQENPDGTYVCGGAYDSFQENPDGTYVCGGAYDSFQENPDGTYVCGGAYDSFQQNPDGTYVCGGAYDSFQQNPDGTYVLGGAYDSFLQNPDGTYVCGGAYDSFQRNPDGTYVCGGAYDSFLQNPDGTYVCGGVYDSFQENPDGTYVCGGAYDSFQRNPDGTYVCS
;
A
#
# COMPACT_ATOMS: atom_id res chain seq x y z
N MET A 1 6.64 30.79 9.09
CA MET A 1 7.12 29.41 8.93
C MET A 1 8.47 29.27 9.60
N LYS A 2 8.54 28.53 10.71
CA LYS A 2 9.83 28.03 11.20
C LYS A 2 10.24 26.90 10.26
N LYS A 3 11.49 26.92 9.77
CA LYS A 3 12.12 25.80 9.07
C LYS A 3 13.18 25.24 10.00
N VAL A 4 12.97 24.03 10.53
CA VAL A 4 13.99 23.33 11.30
C VAL A 4 14.58 22.24 10.41
N LYS A 5 15.90 22.08 10.49
CA LYS A 5 16.69 21.18 9.65
C LYS A 5 17.56 20.34 10.57
N ILE A 6 17.37 19.02 10.58
CA ILE A 6 18.16 18.09 11.40
C ILE A 6 18.83 17.07 10.50
N TYR A 7 20.16 16.97 10.55
CA TYR A 7 20.96 16.17 9.60
C TYR A 7 22.05 15.33 10.28
N LYS A 8 21.97 15.09 11.58
CA LYS A 8 23.00 14.36 12.33
C LYS A 8 22.44 13.04 12.82
N GLY A 9 23.24 11.98 12.75
CA GLY A 9 22.88 10.72 13.38
C GLY A 9 22.98 10.81 14.90
N TYR A 10 21.97 10.29 15.57
CA TYR A 10 21.87 10.19 17.02
C TYR A 10 21.33 8.80 17.36
N ASP A 11 21.76 8.20 18.47
CA ASP A 11 21.18 6.95 18.97
C ASP A 11 19.66 7.07 19.17
N SER A 12 19.17 8.26 19.54
CA SER A 12 17.74 8.57 19.62
C SER A 12 17.43 10.03 19.32
N PHE A 13 16.28 10.29 18.67
CA PHE A 13 15.73 11.64 18.47
C PHE A 13 14.26 11.72 18.90
N GLN A 14 13.89 12.75 19.67
CA GLN A 14 12.51 13.03 20.07
C GLN A 14 12.18 14.53 20.13
N GLN A 15 11.19 14.99 19.35
CA GLN A 15 10.67 16.36 19.42
C GLN A 15 9.25 16.46 18.85
N ASN A 16 8.42 17.37 19.39
CA ASN A 16 7.16 17.78 18.75
C ASN A 16 7.36 19.16 18.13
N LEU A 17 7.04 19.29 16.84
CA LEU A 17 7.35 20.48 16.05
C LEU A 17 6.16 20.88 15.18
N ASP A 18 5.86 22.18 15.18
CA ASP A 18 4.83 22.76 14.31
C ASP A 18 5.47 23.53 13.14
N GLY A 19 5.00 23.30 11.92
CA GLY A 19 5.37 24.09 10.74
C GLY A 19 6.02 23.27 9.62
N THR A 20 7.09 23.79 9.00
CA THR A 20 7.77 23.09 7.90
C THR A 20 9.08 22.51 8.40
N TYR A 21 9.26 21.21 8.24
CA TYR A 21 10.43 20.50 8.74
C TYR A 21 11.10 19.64 7.67
N VAL A 22 12.42 19.54 7.77
CA VAL A 22 13.21 18.61 6.95
C VAL A 22 14.21 17.91 7.84
N CYS A 23 14.12 16.60 7.99
CA CYS A 23 15.12 15.80 8.70
C CYS A 23 15.77 14.77 7.79
N GLY A 24 16.96 14.34 8.24
CA GLY A 24 17.58 13.13 7.79
C GLY A 24 18.80 12.74 8.61
N GLY A 25 19.41 11.61 8.28
CA GLY A 25 20.56 11.07 9.00
C GLY A 25 20.49 9.56 9.15
N ALA A 26 21.25 9.04 10.12
CA ALA A 26 21.23 7.64 10.52
C ALA A 26 20.91 7.55 12.01
N TYR A 27 19.83 6.87 12.39
CA TYR A 27 19.38 6.81 13.79
C TYR A 27 19.00 5.38 14.19
N ASP A 28 19.37 4.96 15.38
CA ASP A 28 18.89 3.68 15.91
C ASP A 28 17.39 3.81 16.29
N SER A 29 16.97 4.98 16.78
CA SER A 29 15.57 5.27 17.10
C SER A 29 15.17 6.71 16.80
N PHE A 30 13.99 6.89 16.21
CA PHE A 30 13.44 8.20 15.89
C PHE A 30 11.96 8.23 16.23
N GLN A 31 11.52 9.26 16.98
CA GLN A 31 10.13 9.42 17.33
C GLN A 31 9.69 10.89 17.38
N GLU A 32 8.71 11.28 16.56
CA GLU A 32 8.13 12.64 16.54
C GLU A 32 6.60 12.58 16.41
N ASN A 33 5.89 13.65 16.80
CA ASN A 33 4.48 13.87 16.41
C ASN A 33 4.36 15.29 15.83
N PRO A 34 4.85 15.49 14.60
CA PRO A 34 4.83 16.81 13.97
C PRO A 34 3.42 17.18 13.48
N ASP A 35 3.14 18.48 13.41
CA ASP A 35 1.96 19.07 12.74
C ASP A 35 2.45 20.03 11.64
N GLY A 36 2.00 19.82 10.41
CA GLY A 36 2.21 20.75 9.29
C GLY A 36 2.77 20.10 8.04
N THR A 37 3.98 20.48 7.62
CA THR A 37 4.63 19.93 6.43
C THR A 37 5.99 19.35 6.78
N TYR A 38 6.16 18.05 6.55
CA TYR A 38 7.35 17.32 6.96
C TYR A 38 7.97 16.59 5.78
N VAL A 39 9.30 16.64 5.70
CA VAL A 39 10.06 15.86 4.72
C VAL A 39 11.18 15.14 5.44
N CYS A 40 11.09 13.82 5.54
CA CYS A 40 12.13 13.01 6.18
C CYS A 40 12.81 12.07 5.20
N GLY A 41 14.07 11.78 5.49
CA GLY A 41 14.71 10.62 4.89
C GLY A 41 16.07 10.28 5.45
N GLY A 42 16.50 9.03 5.35
CA GLY A 42 17.70 8.58 6.04
C GLY A 42 17.78 7.07 6.18
N ALA A 43 18.58 6.61 7.13
CA ALA A 43 18.65 5.22 7.57
C ALA A 43 18.17 5.12 9.02
N TYR A 44 17.24 4.23 9.32
CA TYR A 44 16.67 4.12 10.66
C TYR A 44 16.47 2.66 11.05
N ASP A 45 16.95 2.25 12.22
CA ASP A 45 16.62 0.91 12.72
C ASP A 45 15.16 0.88 13.23
N SER A 46 14.73 1.97 13.88
CA SER A 46 13.33 2.15 14.30
C SER A 46 12.86 3.59 14.12
N PHE A 47 11.72 3.74 13.44
CA PHE A 47 11.08 5.02 13.18
C PHE A 47 9.60 4.96 13.55
N GLN A 48 9.16 5.90 14.39
CA GLN A 48 7.77 5.96 14.87
C GLN A 48 7.22 7.39 14.88
N GLU A 49 6.19 7.69 14.09
CA GLU A 49 5.53 9.01 14.11
C GLU A 49 4.01 8.92 14.16
N ASN A 50 3.33 9.96 14.69
CA ASN A 50 1.89 10.17 14.42
C ASN A 50 1.72 11.58 13.85
N PRO A 51 1.96 11.73 12.55
CA PRO A 51 1.95 13.03 11.90
C PRO A 51 0.53 13.52 11.55
N ASP A 52 0.28 14.84 11.52
CA ASP A 52 -0.95 15.48 10.99
C ASP A 52 -0.60 16.58 9.98
N GLY A 53 -1.12 16.48 8.74
CA GLY A 53 -0.84 17.43 7.66
C GLY A 53 -0.26 16.82 6.37
N THR A 54 0.90 17.29 5.91
CA THR A 54 1.53 16.84 4.64
C THR A 54 2.93 16.28 4.86
N TYR A 55 3.15 15.04 4.44
CA TYR A 55 4.36 14.29 4.77
C TYR A 55 4.96 13.67 3.53
N VAL A 56 6.27 13.78 3.43
CA VAL A 56 7.06 13.12 2.39
C VAL A 56 8.21 12.39 3.06
N CYS A 57 8.12 11.07 3.13
CA CYS A 57 9.13 10.24 3.77
C CYS A 57 9.84 9.37 2.74
N GLY A 58 11.14 9.15 2.95
CA GLY A 58 11.78 8.00 2.33
C GLY A 58 13.23 7.75 2.69
N GLY A 59 13.71 6.54 2.49
CA GLY A 59 14.99 6.14 3.08
C GLY A 59 15.15 4.63 3.15
N ALA A 60 15.98 4.18 4.09
CA ALA A 60 16.13 2.78 4.48
C ALA A 60 15.68 2.62 5.93
N TYR A 61 14.78 1.67 6.20
CA TYR A 61 14.23 1.48 7.54
C TYR A 61 14.12 0.00 7.87
N ASP A 62 14.66 -0.44 9.01
CA ASP A 62 14.43 -1.81 9.47
C ASP A 62 13.00 -1.93 10.02
N SER A 63 12.54 -0.92 10.76
CA SER A 63 11.17 -0.83 11.27
C SER A 63 10.62 0.59 11.16
N PHE A 64 9.47 0.71 10.50
CA PHE A 64 8.76 1.96 10.29
C PHE A 64 7.30 1.81 10.70
N GLN A 65 6.83 2.67 11.61
CA GLN A 65 5.46 2.66 12.10
C GLN A 65 4.89 4.08 12.15
N GLU A 66 3.80 4.35 11.45
CA GLU A 66 3.10 5.64 11.56
C GLU A 66 1.57 5.49 11.68
N ASN A 67 0.90 6.43 12.36
CA ASN A 67 -0.55 6.62 12.21
C ASN A 67 -0.85 8.04 11.72
N PRO A 68 -0.65 8.27 10.42
CA PRO A 68 -0.77 9.57 9.81
C PRO A 68 -2.23 10.02 9.53
N ASP A 69 -2.50 11.33 9.58
CA ASP A 69 -3.75 11.97 9.10
C ASP A 69 -3.44 13.12 8.12
N GLY A 70 -4.01 13.07 6.91
CA GLY A 70 -3.80 14.09 5.86
C GLY A 70 -3.25 13.56 4.54
N THR A 71 -2.13 14.10 4.06
CA THR A 71 -1.52 13.76 2.75
C THR A 71 -0.10 13.24 2.89
N TYR A 72 0.15 12.04 2.37
CA TYR A 72 1.41 11.31 2.60
C TYR A 72 1.98 10.79 1.31
N VAL A 73 3.29 10.92 1.17
CA VAL A 73 4.05 10.36 0.07
C VAL A 73 5.24 9.62 0.65
N CYS A 74 5.20 8.29 0.61
CA CYS A 74 6.26 7.43 1.13
C CYS A 74 7.00 6.69 0.00
N GLY A 75 8.31 6.54 0.18
CA GLY A 75 9.23 5.95 -0.79
C GLY A 75 10.43 5.31 -0.09
N GLY A 76 11.07 4.27 -0.60
CA GLY A 76 12.34 3.82 -0.01
C GLY A 76 12.49 2.31 0.05
N ALA A 77 13.30 1.84 0.99
CA ALA A 77 13.53 0.43 1.31
C ALA A 77 13.15 0.19 2.77
N TYR A 78 12.32 -0.82 3.02
CA TYR A 78 11.79 -1.10 4.36
C TYR A 78 11.78 -2.60 4.62
N ASP A 79 12.38 -3.06 5.72
CA ASP A 79 12.25 -4.46 6.12
C ASP A 79 10.84 -4.69 6.72
N SER A 80 10.38 -3.77 7.56
CA SER A 80 9.02 -3.76 8.12
C SER A 80 8.40 -2.37 8.07
N PHE A 81 7.25 -2.28 7.41
CA PHE A 81 6.45 -1.07 7.30
C PHE A 81 5.02 -1.33 7.80
N GLN A 82 4.56 -0.53 8.77
CA GLN A 82 3.22 -0.63 9.32
C GLN A 82 2.57 0.75 9.45
N GLU A 83 1.41 0.98 8.84
CA GLU A 83 0.67 2.23 9.04
C GLU A 83 -0.84 2.03 9.19
N ASN A 84 -1.52 2.90 9.93
CA ASN A 84 -2.98 3.07 9.85
C ASN A 84 -3.33 4.50 9.42
N PRO A 85 -3.19 4.77 8.13
CA PRO A 85 -3.35 6.10 7.58
C PRO A 85 -4.82 6.52 7.38
N ASP A 86 -5.15 7.82 7.53
CA ASP A 86 -6.43 8.43 7.11
C ASP A 86 -6.19 9.62 6.16
N GLY A 87 -6.80 9.63 4.98
CA GLY A 87 -6.69 10.70 4.00
C GLY A 87 -6.16 10.27 2.62
N THR A 88 -5.09 10.90 2.13
CA THR A 88 -4.52 10.66 0.79
C THR A 88 -3.08 10.17 0.85
N TYR A 89 -2.80 9.01 0.27
CA TYR A 89 -1.51 8.34 0.39
C TYR A 89 -0.97 7.92 -0.96
N VAL A 90 0.31 8.16 -1.16
CA VAL A 90 1.05 7.69 -2.33
C VAL A 90 2.27 6.92 -1.83
N CYS A 91 2.27 5.61 -2.04
CA CYS A 91 3.34 4.73 -1.58
C CYS A 91 4.14 4.13 -2.74
N GLY A 92 5.45 4.04 -2.55
CA GLY A 92 6.43 3.59 -3.54
C GLY A 92 7.61 2.90 -2.85
N GLY A 93 8.38 2.05 -3.54
CA GLY A 93 9.66 1.56 -2.99
C GLY A 93 9.81 0.05 -3.01
N ALA A 94 10.64 -0.47 -2.11
CA ALA A 94 10.91 -1.87 -1.88
C ALA A 94 10.61 -2.22 -0.42
N TYR A 95 9.83 -3.28 -0.19
CA TYR A 95 9.37 -3.65 1.14
C TYR A 95 9.43 -5.16 1.33
N ASP A 96 10.10 -5.63 2.37
CA ASP A 96 10.06 -7.06 2.72
C ASP A 96 8.71 -7.39 3.36
N SER A 97 8.24 -6.55 4.28
CA SER A 97 6.91 -6.64 4.89
C SER A 97 6.22 -5.28 4.92
N PHE A 98 5.05 -5.21 4.30
CA PHE A 98 4.20 -4.02 4.27
C PHE A 98 2.80 -4.35 4.77
N GLN A 99 2.35 -3.64 5.80
CA GLN A 99 1.02 -3.81 6.40
C GLN A 99 0.34 -2.45 6.57
N GLN A 100 -0.88 -2.29 6.08
CA GLN A 100 -1.66 -1.09 6.38
C GLN A 100 -3.16 -1.34 6.57
N ASN A 101 -3.81 -0.54 7.40
CA ASN A 101 -5.28 -0.43 7.43
C ASN A 101 -5.72 1.00 7.09
N PRO A 102 -5.66 1.35 5.79
CA PRO A 102 -5.92 2.69 5.31
C PRO A 102 -7.42 3.04 5.18
N ASP A 103 -7.79 4.32 5.40
CA ASP A 103 -9.09 4.91 5.02
C ASP A 103 -8.90 6.15 4.13
N GLY A 104 -9.55 6.19 2.96
CA GLY A 104 -9.50 7.32 2.03
C GLY A 104 -9.01 6.98 0.62
N THR A 105 -8.00 7.70 0.11
CA THR A 105 -7.49 7.56 -1.27
C THR A 105 -6.03 7.15 -1.32
N TYR A 106 -5.73 6.06 -2.01
CA TYR A 106 -4.40 5.45 -1.99
C TYR A 106 -3.90 5.14 -3.39
N VAL A 107 -2.63 5.45 -3.63
CA VAL A 107 -1.92 5.09 -4.85
C VAL A 107 -0.63 4.39 -4.46
N CYS A 108 -0.54 3.08 -4.65
CA CYS A 108 0.63 2.32 -4.25
C CYS A 108 1.29 1.63 -5.44
N GLY A 109 2.61 1.68 -5.46
CA GLY A 109 3.49 1.06 -6.44
C GLY A 109 4.75 0.54 -5.78
N GLY A 110 5.55 -0.29 -6.45
CA GLY A 110 6.84 -0.73 -5.91
C GLY A 110 7.09 -2.22 -6.05
N ALA A 111 8.00 -2.74 -5.22
CA ALA A 111 8.31 -4.15 -5.07
C ALA A 111 8.03 -4.56 -3.61
N TYR A 112 7.32 -5.67 -3.43
CA TYR A 112 6.90 -6.12 -2.11
C TYR A 112 7.04 -7.64 -1.99
N ASP A 113 7.78 -8.12 -1.00
CA ASP A 113 7.82 -9.57 -0.74
C ASP A 113 6.51 -10.01 -0.06
N SER A 114 6.04 -9.22 0.92
CA SER A 114 4.75 -9.43 1.58
C SER A 114 3.97 -8.14 1.72
N PHE A 115 2.80 -8.07 1.08
CA PHE A 115 1.87 -6.94 1.14
C PHE A 115 0.53 -7.38 1.73
N GLN A 116 0.12 -6.73 2.83
CA GLN A 116 -1.15 -6.99 3.48
C GLN A 116 -1.90 -5.69 3.76
N GLN A 117 -3.15 -5.58 3.30
CA GLN A 117 -3.97 -4.42 3.63
C GLN A 117 -5.44 -4.77 3.92
N ASN A 118 -6.07 -3.98 4.79
CA ASN A 118 -7.53 -3.98 4.97
C ASN A 118 -8.10 -2.56 4.75
N PRO A 119 -8.13 -2.12 3.47
CA PRO A 119 -8.47 -0.75 3.08
C PRO A 119 -9.98 -0.45 3.01
N ASP A 120 -10.34 0.81 3.21
CA ASP A 120 -11.66 1.38 2.86
C ASP A 120 -11.51 2.66 2.02
N GLY A 121 -12.23 2.75 0.89
CA GLY A 121 -12.23 3.93 0.01
C GLY A 121 -11.79 3.66 -1.44
N THR A 122 -10.88 4.48 -1.97
CA THR A 122 -10.45 4.44 -3.39
C THR A 122 -8.97 4.13 -3.54
N TYR A 123 -8.63 3.11 -4.33
CA TYR A 123 -7.26 2.61 -4.40
C TYR A 123 -6.82 2.36 -5.83
N VAL A 124 -5.57 2.73 -6.11
CA VAL A 124 -4.86 2.43 -7.35
C VAL A 124 -3.57 1.71 -7.00
N LEU A 125 -3.47 0.43 -7.35
CA LEU A 125 -2.32 -0.41 -7.01
C LEU A 125 -1.58 -0.83 -8.29
N GLY A 126 -0.25 -0.80 -8.21
CA GLY A 126 0.70 -1.15 -9.27
C GLY A 126 1.92 -1.83 -8.67
N GLY A 127 2.79 -2.43 -9.49
CA GLY A 127 4.11 -2.90 -9.03
C GLY A 127 4.32 -4.41 -9.16
N ALA A 128 5.24 -4.93 -8.36
CA ALA A 128 5.62 -6.33 -8.29
C ALA A 128 5.44 -6.84 -6.84
N TYR A 129 4.81 -8.00 -6.69
CA TYR A 129 4.47 -8.55 -5.39
C TYR A 129 4.69 -10.07 -5.36
N ASP A 130 5.48 -10.56 -4.42
CA ASP A 130 5.61 -12.01 -4.24
C ASP A 130 4.35 -12.56 -3.54
N SER A 131 3.91 -11.88 -2.48
CA SER A 131 2.67 -12.20 -1.77
C SER A 131 1.82 -10.95 -1.57
N PHE A 132 0.60 -10.97 -2.11
CA PHE A 132 -0.38 -9.91 -1.98
C PHE A 132 -1.67 -10.44 -1.35
N LEU A 133 -2.05 -9.88 -0.20
CA LEU A 133 -3.29 -10.20 0.50
C LEU A 133 -4.07 -8.93 0.82
N GLN A 134 -5.34 -8.88 0.46
CA GLN A 134 -6.17 -7.72 0.78
C GLN A 134 -7.64 -8.08 1.02
N ASN A 135 -8.30 -7.38 1.96
CA ASN A 135 -9.76 -7.45 2.15
C ASN A 135 -10.35 -6.03 2.03
N PRO A 136 -10.54 -5.54 0.81
CA PRO A 136 -10.94 -4.16 0.55
C PRO A 136 -12.46 -3.92 0.55
N ASP A 137 -12.86 -2.72 0.96
CA ASP A 137 -14.18 -2.13 0.67
C ASP A 137 -14.03 -0.84 -0.16
N GLY A 138 -14.88 -0.65 -1.17
CA GLY A 138 -14.91 0.55 -2.02
C GLY A 138 -14.53 0.34 -3.50
N THR A 139 -13.72 1.24 -4.07
CA THR A 139 -13.36 1.26 -5.50
C THR A 139 -11.87 1.02 -5.71
N TYR A 140 -11.54 0.03 -6.54
CA TYR A 140 -10.15 -0.39 -6.72
C TYR A 140 -9.79 -0.59 -8.17
N VAL A 141 -8.60 -0.09 -8.51
CA VAL A 141 -7.92 -0.35 -9.76
C VAL A 141 -6.59 -1.00 -9.44
N CYS A 142 -6.35 -2.24 -9.84
CA CYS A 142 -5.05 -2.88 -9.66
C CYS A 142 -4.44 -3.34 -10.98
N GLY A 143 -3.11 -3.23 -11.05
CA GLY A 143 -2.23 -3.61 -12.14
C GLY A 143 -0.92 -4.14 -11.57
N GLY A 144 -0.13 -4.90 -12.34
CA GLY A 144 1.22 -5.28 -11.91
C GLY A 144 1.58 -6.73 -12.23
N ALA A 145 2.61 -7.20 -11.54
CA ALA A 145 3.07 -8.59 -11.54
C ALA A 145 2.92 -9.16 -10.12
N TYR A 146 2.35 -10.35 -10.00
CA TYR A 146 2.07 -10.97 -8.72
C TYR A 146 2.37 -12.47 -8.76
N ASP A 147 3.21 -12.97 -7.86
CA ASP A 147 3.42 -14.41 -7.76
C ASP A 147 2.22 -15.06 -7.06
N SER A 148 1.76 -14.47 -5.96
CA SER A 148 0.53 -14.88 -5.26
C SER A 148 -0.36 -13.69 -4.95
N PHE A 149 -1.55 -13.66 -5.55
CA PHE A 149 -2.57 -12.66 -5.31
C PHE A 149 -3.81 -13.29 -4.65
N GLN A 150 -4.17 -12.81 -3.45
CA GLN A 150 -5.34 -13.25 -2.71
C GLN A 150 -6.19 -12.07 -2.25
N ARG A 151 -7.50 -12.13 -2.52
CA ARG A 151 -8.38 -11.01 -2.17
C ARG A 151 -9.81 -11.40 -1.85
N ASN A 152 -10.41 -10.70 -0.89
CA ASN A 152 -11.85 -10.75 -0.61
C ASN A 152 -12.49 -9.34 -0.68
N PRO A 153 -12.72 -8.83 -1.90
CA PRO A 153 -13.24 -7.47 -2.11
C PRO A 153 -14.77 -7.32 -2.02
N ASP A 154 -15.22 -6.16 -1.54
CA ASP A 154 -16.61 -5.66 -1.67
C ASP A 154 -16.62 -4.29 -2.39
N GLY A 155 -17.53 -4.08 -3.36
CA GLY A 155 -17.64 -2.85 -4.15
C GLY A 155 -17.30 -2.96 -5.66
N THR A 156 -16.53 -2.01 -6.20
CA THR A 156 -16.22 -1.92 -7.65
C THR A 156 -14.74 -2.09 -7.96
N TYR A 157 -14.44 -2.97 -8.90
CA TYR A 157 -13.08 -3.45 -9.13
C TYR A 157 -12.72 -3.54 -10.59
N VAL A 158 -11.53 -3.03 -10.90
CA VAL A 158 -10.89 -3.18 -12.21
C VAL A 158 -9.49 -3.74 -11.99
N CYS A 159 -9.24 -4.98 -12.39
CA CYS A 159 -7.92 -5.60 -12.26
C CYS A 159 -7.31 -5.97 -13.62
N GLY A 160 -5.99 -5.81 -13.69
CA GLY A 160 -5.13 -6.04 -14.85
C GLY A 160 -3.80 -6.62 -14.40
N GLY A 161 -3.03 -7.28 -15.27
CA GLY A 161 -1.63 -7.60 -14.96
C GLY A 161 -1.20 -9.02 -15.33
N ALA A 162 -0.10 -9.45 -14.71
CA ALA A 162 0.45 -10.79 -14.81
C ALA A 162 0.41 -11.44 -13.42
N TYR A 163 -0.09 -12.67 -13.35
CA TYR A 163 -0.30 -13.37 -12.09
C TYR A 163 0.08 -14.84 -12.22
N ASP A 164 0.97 -15.33 -11.36
CA ASP A 164 1.25 -16.77 -11.32
C ASP A 164 0.08 -17.50 -10.61
N SER A 165 -0.38 -16.93 -9.50
CA SER A 165 -1.57 -17.39 -8.77
C SER A 165 -2.50 -16.24 -8.44
N PHE A 166 -3.75 -16.37 -8.86
CA PHE A 166 -4.81 -15.40 -8.59
C PHE A 166 -6.01 -16.08 -7.93
N LEU A 167 -6.33 -15.66 -6.71
CA LEU A 167 -7.48 -16.10 -5.94
C LEU A 167 -8.32 -14.90 -5.51
N GLN A 168 -9.60 -14.87 -5.90
CA GLN A 168 -10.51 -13.79 -5.50
C GLN A 168 -11.89 -14.34 -5.08
N ASN A 169 -12.46 -13.78 -4.01
CA ASN A 169 -13.87 -14.01 -3.64
C ASN A 169 -14.62 -12.66 -3.66
N PRO A 170 -14.92 -12.13 -4.84
CA PRO A 170 -15.46 -10.78 -4.96
C PRO A 170 -16.98 -10.68 -4.73
N ASP A 171 -17.46 -9.64 -4.04
CA ASP A 171 -18.87 -9.21 -4.00
C ASP A 171 -19.05 -7.81 -4.63
N GLY A 172 -20.00 -7.62 -5.55
CA GLY A 172 -20.22 -6.36 -6.28
C GLY A 172 -19.95 -6.41 -7.80
N THR A 173 -19.21 -5.42 -8.33
CA THR A 173 -18.94 -5.27 -9.79
C THR A 173 -17.47 -5.39 -10.12
N TYR A 174 -17.13 -6.30 -11.03
CA TYR A 174 -15.76 -6.68 -11.33
C TYR A 174 -15.47 -6.69 -12.82
N VAL A 175 -14.34 -6.12 -13.18
CA VAL A 175 -13.78 -6.16 -14.53
C VAL A 175 -12.33 -6.64 -14.42
N CYS A 176 -12.04 -7.84 -14.91
CA CYS A 176 -10.67 -8.37 -14.91
C CYS A 176 -10.10 -8.57 -16.32
N GLY A 177 -8.79 -8.38 -16.41
CA GLY A 177 -7.97 -8.47 -17.60
C GLY A 177 -6.59 -9.02 -17.25
N GLY A 178 -5.89 -9.70 -18.16
CA GLY A 178 -4.46 -9.98 -17.95
C GLY A 178 -3.98 -11.34 -18.41
N VAL A 179 -2.86 -11.75 -17.84
CA VAL A 179 -2.22 -13.06 -18.04
C VAL A 179 -2.14 -13.76 -16.69
N TYR A 180 -2.58 -15.02 -16.66
CA TYR A 180 -2.70 -15.79 -15.43
C TYR A 180 -2.20 -17.22 -15.65
N ASP A 181 -1.24 -17.68 -14.85
CA ASP A 181 -0.88 -19.10 -14.88
C ASP A 181 -1.96 -19.92 -14.18
N SER A 182 -2.42 -19.45 -13.02
CA SER A 182 -3.55 -20.02 -12.30
C SER A 182 -4.52 -18.97 -11.80
N PHE A 183 -5.80 -19.22 -12.10
CA PHE A 183 -6.88 -18.31 -11.79
C PHE A 183 -8.05 -19.05 -11.13
N GLN A 184 -8.41 -18.61 -9.92
CA GLN A 184 -9.50 -19.14 -9.12
C GLN A 184 -10.38 -18.01 -8.59
N GLU A 185 -11.69 -18.13 -8.77
CA GLU A 185 -12.60 -17.18 -8.17
C GLU A 185 -13.98 -17.73 -7.79
N ASN A 186 -14.57 -17.12 -6.76
CA ASN A 186 -15.95 -17.37 -6.35
C ASN A 186 -16.72 -16.03 -6.23
N PRO A 187 -17.09 -15.41 -7.36
CA PRO A 187 -17.76 -14.11 -7.41
C PRO A 187 -19.25 -14.18 -7.06
N ASP A 188 -19.72 -13.21 -6.27
CA ASP A 188 -21.12 -12.76 -6.18
C ASP A 188 -21.28 -11.41 -6.90
N GLY A 189 -22.36 -11.25 -7.68
CA GLY A 189 -22.67 -10.00 -8.39
C GLY A 189 -22.41 -9.98 -9.90
N THR A 190 -21.82 -8.91 -10.42
CA THR A 190 -21.60 -8.69 -11.87
C THR A 190 -20.14 -8.78 -12.23
N TYR A 191 -19.83 -9.61 -13.22
CA TYR A 191 -18.46 -9.92 -13.58
C TYR A 191 -18.21 -9.85 -15.08
N VAL A 192 -17.18 -9.11 -15.47
CA VAL A 192 -16.68 -9.00 -16.84
C VAL A 192 -15.23 -9.46 -16.86
N CYS A 193 -14.88 -10.40 -17.74
CA CYS A 193 -13.50 -10.86 -17.85
C CYS A 193 -12.98 -11.06 -19.26
N GLY A 194 -11.67 -10.93 -19.39
CA GLY A 194 -10.91 -11.42 -20.52
C GLY A 194 -9.46 -11.61 -20.13
N GLY A 195 -8.71 -12.39 -20.90
CA GLY A 195 -7.30 -12.63 -20.59
C GLY A 195 -6.77 -13.93 -21.14
N ALA A 196 -5.49 -14.17 -20.91
CA ALA A 196 -4.85 -15.45 -21.17
C ALA A 196 -4.73 -16.22 -19.85
N TYR A 197 -5.13 -17.48 -19.85
CA TYR A 197 -5.13 -18.34 -18.68
C TYR A 197 -4.51 -19.70 -19.03
N ASP A 198 -3.49 -20.14 -18.29
CA ASP A 198 -3.01 -21.51 -18.38
C ASP A 198 -3.95 -22.46 -17.63
N SER A 199 -4.49 -22.02 -16.48
CA SER A 199 -5.53 -22.73 -15.74
C SER A 199 -6.57 -21.76 -15.16
N PHE A 200 -7.84 -22.15 -15.27
CA PHE A 200 -8.98 -21.30 -14.88
C PHE A 200 -10.06 -22.12 -14.17
N GLN A 201 -10.46 -21.69 -12.97
CA GLN A 201 -11.55 -22.26 -12.19
C GLN A 201 -12.46 -21.15 -11.65
N ARG A 202 -13.78 -21.36 -11.73
CA ARG A 202 -14.78 -20.43 -11.22
C ARG A 202 -15.97 -21.18 -10.64
N ASN A 203 -16.47 -20.73 -9.49
CA ASN A 203 -17.80 -21.12 -8.96
C ASN A 203 -18.66 -19.86 -8.80
N PRO A 204 -19.44 -19.49 -9.83
CA PRO A 204 -20.14 -18.22 -9.86
C PRO A 204 -21.56 -18.26 -9.27
N ASP A 205 -21.94 -17.19 -8.56
CA ASP A 205 -23.33 -16.80 -8.33
C ASP A 205 -23.53 -15.35 -8.86
N GLY A 206 -24.27 -15.15 -9.98
CA GLY A 206 -24.44 -13.80 -10.55
C GLY A 206 -24.50 -13.70 -12.08
N THR A 207 -24.11 -12.55 -12.64
CA THR A 207 -24.11 -12.27 -14.09
C THR A 207 -22.68 -12.18 -14.65
N TYR A 208 -22.43 -12.86 -15.78
CA TYR A 208 -21.07 -13.01 -16.34
C TYR A 208 -20.99 -12.68 -17.82
N VAL A 209 -19.95 -11.94 -18.20
CA VAL A 209 -19.54 -11.73 -19.59
C VAL A 209 -18.04 -11.99 -19.69
N CYS A 210 -17.64 -13.10 -20.30
CA CYS A 210 -16.23 -13.47 -20.43
C CYS A 210 -15.88 -13.88 -21.84
N SER A 211 -14.68 -13.47 -22.30
CA SER A 211 -14.14 -13.76 -23.63
C SER A 211 -12.72 -14.28 -23.59
#